data_AF-A0A6A6M2M8-F1
#
_entry.id   AF-A0A6A6M2M8-F1
#
_cell.length_a   1.000
_cell.length_b   1.000
_cell.length_c   1.000
_cell.angle_alpha   90.00
_cell.angle_beta   90.00
_cell.angle_gamma   90.00
#
_symmetry.space_group_name_H-M   'P 1'
#
loop_
_entity.id
_entity.type
_entity.pdbx_description
1 polymer ?
#
loop_
_entity_poly.entity_id
_entity_poly.type
_entity_poly.pdbx_seq_one_letter_code
_entity_poly.pdbx_strand_id
1 'polypeptide(L)'
;MAEIKLLGLWASPYDRRVLWALKLKGIPYEYVEEDLSNKSPLLLQYNPVHQKIPVLVHGGKPICESVIILEYLDETWPENPLLPSDPYERAVARFWVKFIEDKCSSAWLVFRTSGEEQEKAVKDSLEMLKTIEEHALGRRNILGEIRLAWWT
;
A
#
# COMPACT_ATOMS: atom_id res chain seq x y z
N MET A 1 1.49 18.76 -17.10
CA MET A 1 1.91 17.70 -16.17
C MET A 1 2.10 16.42 -16.97
N ALA A 2 3.11 15.61 -16.66
CA ALA A 2 3.29 14.34 -17.35
C ALA A 2 2.12 13.39 -16.99
N GLU A 3 1.76 12.52 -17.94
CA GLU A 3 0.69 11.55 -17.79
C GLU A 3 1.02 10.55 -16.67
N ILE A 4 0.02 10.20 -15.85
CA ILE A 4 0.12 9.17 -14.82
C ILE A 4 -0.84 8.04 -15.14
N LYS A 5 -0.32 6.81 -15.15
CA LYS A 5 -1.12 5.58 -15.25
C LYS A 5 -0.87 4.71 -14.03
N LEU A 6 -1.91 4.06 -13.54
CA LEU A 6 -1.83 3.05 -12.50
C LEU A 6 -2.33 1.72 -13.07
N LEU A 7 -1.41 0.77 -13.25
CA LEU A 7 -1.76 -0.62 -13.55
C LEU A 7 -2.08 -1.32 -12.23
N GLY A 8 -3.32 -1.77 -12.11
CA GLY A 8 -3.89 -2.23 -10.85
C GLY A 8 -4.89 -3.36 -11.02
N LEU A 9 -5.30 -3.93 -9.88
CA LEU A 9 -6.44 -4.83 -9.81
C LEU A 9 -7.36 -4.30 -8.72
N TRP A 10 -8.65 -4.11 -9.00
CA TRP A 10 -9.57 -3.45 -8.07
C TRP A 10 -9.64 -4.15 -6.70
N ALA A 11 -9.43 -5.47 -6.64
CA ALA A 11 -9.47 -6.25 -5.41
C ALA A 11 -8.14 -6.22 -4.61
N SER A 12 -7.07 -5.64 -5.15
CA SER A 12 -5.74 -5.68 -4.54
C SER A 12 -5.57 -4.62 -3.44
N PRO A 13 -5.27 -5.00 -2.18
CA PRO A 13 -5.01 -4.04 -1.12
C PRO A 13 -3.75 -3.19 -1.39
N TYR A 14 -2.77 -3.72 -2.13
CA TYR A 14 -1.57 -2.98 -2.51
C TYR A 14 -1.88 -1.85 -3.50
N ASP A 15 -2.78 -2.11 -4.45
CA ASP A 15 -3.28 -1.11 -5.39
C ASP A 15 -4.11 -0.03 -4.69
N ARG A 16 -4.96 -0.44 -3.72
CA ARG A 16 -5.77 0.50 -2.92
C ARG A 16 -4.93 1.55 -2.20
N ARG A 17 -3.73 1.19 -1.71
CA ARG A 17 -2.79 2.16 -1.10
C ARG A 17 -2.46 3.29 -2.05
N VAL A 18 -2.04 2.96 -3.28
CA VAL A 18 -1.65 3.94 -4.30
C VAL A 18 -2.85 4.74 -4.78
N LEU A 19 -3.97 4.07 -5.01
CA LEU A 19 -5.22 4.71 -5.44
C LEU A 19 -5.70 5.75 -4.42
N TRP A 20 -5.63 5.45 -3.13
CA TRP A 20 -5.98 6.42 -2.08
C TRP A 20 -4.98 7.56 -1.99
N ALA A 21 -3.68 7.31 -2.12
CA ALA A 21 -2.68 8.37 -2.13
C ALA A 21 -2.86 9.35 -3.29
N LEU A 22 -3.11 8.84 -4.51
CA LEU A 22 -3.42 9.68 -5.68
C LEU A 22 -4.66 10.55 -5.43
N LYS A 23 -5.71 9.97 -4.82
CA LYS A 23 -6.93 10.71 -4.47
C LYS A 23 -6.71 11.76 -3.38
N LEU A 24 -6.00 11.44 -2.30
CA LEU A 24 -5.70 12.36 -1.20
C LEU A 24 -4.84 13.55 -1.67
N LYS A 25 -3.93 13.30 -2.62
CA LYS A 25 -3.11 14.35 -3.23
C LYS A 25 -3.81 15.08 -4.39
N GLY A 26 -5.00 14.65 -4.82
CA GLY A 26 -5.75 15.26 -5.92
C GLY A 26 -5.06 15.10 -7.29
N ILE A 27 -4.26 14.05 -7.46
CA ILE A 27 -3.49 13.82 -8.68
C ILE A 27 -4.38 13.10 -9.71
N PRO A 28 -4.57 13.63 -10.93
CA PRO A 28 -5.29 12.93 -11.98
C PRO A 28 -4.46 11.76 -12.52
N TYR A 29 -5.11 10.63 -12.77
CA TYR A 29 -4.48 9.42 -13.30
C TYR A 29 -5.44 8.64 -14.20
N GLU A 30 -4.87 7.87 -15.12
CA GLU A 30 -5.57 6.79 -15.82
C GLU A 30 -5.42 5.49 -15.02
N TYR A 31 -6.52 4.78 -14.77
CA TYR A 31 -6.49 3.46 -14.17
C TYR A 31 -6.59 2.38 -15.24
N VAL A 32 -5.67 1.43 -15.22
CA VAL A 32 -5.62 0.31 -16.14
C VAL A 32 -5.79 -0.98 -15.33
N GLU A 33 -6.95 -1.62 -15.48
CA GLU A 33 -7.23 -2.91 -14.83
C GLU A 33 -6.39 -4.02 -15.47
N GLU A 34 -5.71 -4.81 -14.63
CA GLU A 34 -4.86 -5.93 -15.03
C GLU A 34 -5.50 -7.27 -14.67
N ASP A 35 -5.46 -8.21 -15.62
CA ASP A 35 -5.79 -9.61 -15.37
C ASP A 35 -4.54 -10.34 -14.88
N LEU A 36 -4.53 -10.74 -13.61
CA LEU A 36 -3.40 -11.45 -13.01
C LEU A 36 -3.32 -12.94 -13.39
N SER A 37 -4.39 -13.50 -13.97
CA SER A 37 -4.38 -14.84 -14.56
C SER A 37 -3.80 -14.83 -15.98
N ASN A 38 -3.89 -13.71 -16.69
CA ASN A 38 -3.30 -13.50 -18.01
C ASN A 38 -2.63 -12.11 -18.10
N LYS A 39 -1.44 -12.00 -17.52
CA LYS A 39 -0.71 -10.73 -17.34
C LYS A 39 -0.45 -10.04 -18.69
N SER A 40 -0.71 -8.73 -18.75
CA SER A 40 -0.50 -7.96 -19.97
C SER A 40 1.00 -7.86 -20.34
N PRO A 41 1.33 -7.68 -21.63
CA PRO A 41 2.70 -7.38 -22.05
C PRO A 41 3.26 -6.11 -21.40
N LEU A 42 2.40 -5.12 -21.12
CA LEU A 42 2.78 -3.89 -20.44
C LEU A 42 3.23 -4.16 -19.00
N LEU A 43 2.49 -4.97 -18.25
CA LEU A 43 2.88 -5.34 -16.88
C LEU A 43 4.23 -6.07 -16.87
N LEU A 44 4.43 -7.01 -17.79
CA LEU A 44 5.68 -7.75 -17.89
C LEU A 44 6.85 -6.86 -18.33
N GLN A 45 6.60 -5.86 -19.17
CA GLN A 45 7.59 -4.86 -19.58
C GLN A 45 7.96 -3.92 -18.43
N TYR A 46 6.97 -3.43 -17.69
CA TYR A 46 7.17 -2.42 -16.66
C TYR A 46 7.67 -2.99 -15.33
N ASN A 47 7.30 -4.23 -15.00
CA ASN A 47 7.80 -4.94 -13.82
C ASN A 47 8.35 -6.33 -14.21
N PRO A 48 9.49 -6.41 -14.92
CA PRO A 48 10.05 -7.69 -15.36
C PRO A 48 10.55 -8.55 -14.19
N VAL A 49 10.86 -7.94 -13.05
CA VAL A 49 11.43 -8.62 -11.87
C VAL A 49 10.37 -9.39 -11.08
N HIS A 50 9.30 -8.71 -10.67
CA HIS A 50 8.26 -9.31 -9.84
C HIS A 50 6.99 -9.63 -10.61
N GLN A 51 6.74 -8.96 -11.74
CA GLN A 51 5.55 -9.14 -12.57
C GLN A 51 4.26 -8.98 -11.74
N LYS A 52 4.26 -8.00 -10.84
CA LYS A 52 3.17 -7.72 -9.89
C LYS A 52 2.66 -6.30 -10.07
N ILE A 53 1.39 -6.12 -9.72
CA ILE A 53 0.74 -4.83 -9.50
C ILE A 53 0.83 -4.44 -8.01
N PRO A 54 0.69 -3.14 -7.65
CA PRO A 54 0.54 -1.99 -8.54
C PRO A 54 1.83 -1.60 -9.27
N VAL A 55 1.68 -1.00 -10.46
CA VAL A 55 2.75 -0.28 -11.15
C VAL A 55 2.25 1.12 -11.50
N LEU A 56 2.93 2.14 -10.98
CA LEU A 56 2.67 3.54 -11.35
C LEU A 56 3.60 3.92 -12.51
N VAL A 57 3.05 4.45 -13.59
CA VAL A 57 3.81 4.95 -14.74
C VAL A 57 3.67 6.46 -14.79
N HIS A 58 4.76 7.18 -14.55
CA HIS A 58 4.79 8.65 -14.62
C HIS A 58 5.64 9.09 -15.82
N GLY A 59 5.01 9.67 -16.83
CA GLY A 59 5.70 10.11 -18.05
C GLY A 59 6.42 8.98 -18.77
N GLY A 60 5.81 7.79 -18.82
CA GLY A 60 6.39 6.58 -19.42
C GLY A 60 7.43 5.85 -18.57
N LYS A 61 7.73 6.32 -17.34
CA LYS A 61 8.69 5.69 -16.43
C LYS A 61 7.96 4.86 -15.37
N PRO A 62 8.12 3.53 -15.33
CA PRO A 62 7.44 2.68 -14.36
C PRO A 62 8.10 2.71 -12.98
N ILE A 63 7.28 2.62 -11.95
CA ILE A 63 7.64 2.56 -10.53
C ILE A 63 6.83 1.43 -9.92
N CYS A 64 7.52 0.49 -9.28
CA CYS A 64 6.94 -0.72 -8.68
C CYS A 64 6.95 -0.65 -7.16
N GLU A 65 6.27 -1.59 -6.51
CA GLU A 65 6.09 -1.71 -5.06
C GLU A 65 5.25 -0.58 -4.45
N SER A 66 4.10 -0.95 -3.89
CA SER A 66 3.11 0.03 -3.40
C SER A 66 3.69 1.06 -2.44
N VAL A 67 4.56 0.66 -1.51
CA VAL A 67 5.18 1.56 -0.53
C VAL A 67 6.19 2.51 -1.19
N ILE A 68 6.99 2.01 -2.14
CA ILE A 68 7.94 2.85 -2.89
C ILE A 68 7.19 3.88 -3.74
N ILE A 69 6.07 3.48 -4.35
CA ILE A 69 5.18 4.39 -5.07
C ILE A 69 4.64 5.47 -4.13
N LEU A 70 4.23 5.14 -2.89
CA LEU A 70 3.76 6.14 -1.92
C LEU A 70 4.84 7.17 -1.60
N GLU A 71 6.08 6.74 -1.33
CA GLU A 71 7.19 7.66 -1.06
C GLU A 71 7.49 8.55 -2.28
N TYR A 72 7.48 7.98 -3.48
CA TYR A 72 7.66 8.72 -4.72
C TYR A 72 6.59 9.82 -4.91
N LEU A 73 5.33 9.49 -4.65
CA LEU A 73 4.23 10.45 -4.72
C LEU A 73 4.38 11.56 -3.68
N ASP A 74 4.86 11.23 -2.48
CA ASP A 74 5.07 12.21 -1.41
C ASP A 74 6.23 13.17 -1.69
N GLU A 75 7.28 12.69 -2.34
CA GLU A 75 8.43 13.51 -2.75
C GLU A 75 8.13 14.37 -3.98
N THR A 76 7.31 13.87 -4.91
CA THR A 76 7.03 14.55 -6.19
C THR A 76 5.90 15.58 -6.06
N TRP A 77 4.91 15.33 -5.19
CA TRP A 77 3.80 16.24 -4.87
C TRP A 77 3.79 16.52 -3.37
N PRO A 78 4.54 17.54 -2.91
CA PRO A 78 4.71 17.82 -1.49
C PRO A 78 3.44 18.34 -0.81
N GLU A 79 2.43 18.77 -1.58
CA GLU A 79 1.11 19.12 -1.04
C GLU A 79 0.43 17.89 -0.43
N ASN A 80 -0.22 18.08 0.73
CA ASN A 80 -0.88 17.01 1.49
C ASN A 80 0.09 15.83 1.76
N PRO A 81 1.09 16.01 2.65
CA PRO A 81 2.10 14.99 2.91
C PRO A 81 1.47 13.73 3.53
N LEU A 82 1.90 12.56 3.07
CA LEU A 82 1.51 11.26 3.61
C LEU A 82 2.36 10.86 4.81
N LEU A 83 3.62 11.31 4.82
CA LEU A 83 4.55 11.06 5.92
C LEU A 83 4.73 12.29 6.82
N PRO A 84 5.01 12.08 8.12
CA PRO A 84 5.44 13.16 9.01
C PRO A 84 6.66 13.92 8.48
N SER A 85 6.73 15.22 8.78
CA SER A 85 7.89 16.06 8.44
C SER A 85 9.09 15.78 9.34
N ASP A 86 8.85 15.45 10.61
CA ASP A 86 9.89 15.11 11.58
C ASP A 86 10.60 13.79 11.20
N PRO A 87 11.95 13.74 11.18
CA PRO A 87 12.69 12.54 10.81
C PRO A 87 12.45 11.33 11.71
N TYR A 88 12.25 11.54 13.02
CA TYR A 88 12.01 10.45 13.96
C TYR A 88 10.61 9.88 13.76
N GLU A 89 9.59 10.72 13.69
CA GLU A 89 8.21 10.29 13.42
C GLU A 89 8.10 9.57 12.07
N ARG A 90 8.79 10.07 11.03
CA ARG A 90 8.88 9.40 9.72
C ARG A 90 9.53 8.02 9.82
N ALA A 91 10.59 7.87 10.61
CA ALA A 91 11.23 6.57 10.83
C ALA A 91 10.29 5.60 11.55
N VAL A 92 9.53 6.08 12.54
CA VAL A 92 8.51 5.27 13.25
C VAL A 92 7.38 4.86 12.30
N ALA A 93 6.90 5.75 11.43
CA ALA A 93 5.91 5.42 10.42
C ALA A 93 6.42 4.33 9.45
N ARG A 94 7.65 4.48 8.94
CA ARG A 94 8.29 3.49 8.06
C ARG A 94 8.49 2.14 8.75
N PHE A 95 8.79 2.12 10.04
CA PHE A 95 8.87 0.88 10.82
C PHE A 95 7.53 0.13 10.79
N TRP A 96 6.41 0.81 11.04
CA TRP A 96 5.09 0.18 11.02
C TRP A 96 4.67 -0.28 9.63
N VAL A 97 4.98 0.50 8.59
CA VAL A 97 4.76 0.07 7.20
C VAL A 97 5.53 -1.23 6.91
N LYS A 98 6.81 -1.29 7.29
CA LYS A 98 7.61 -2.50 7.14
C LYS A 98 7.06 -3.68 7.93
N PHE A 99 6.66 -3.46 9.18
CA PHE A 99 6.07 -4.51 10.02
C PHE A 99 4.82 -5.12 9.36
N ILE A 100 3.95 -4.28 8.80
CA ILE A 100 2.75 -4.73 8.08
C ILE A 100 3.14 -5.51 6.83
N GLU A 101 4.09 -5.02 6.02
CA GLU A 101 4.53 -5.75 4.81
C GLU A 101 5.08 -7.15 5.15
N ASP A 102 5.89 -7.26 6.20
CA ASP A 102 6.49 -8.52 6.63
C ASP A 102 5.42 -9.53 7.14
N LYS A 103 4.29 -9.04 7.67
CA LYS A 103 3.22 -9.86 8.25
C LYS A 103 1.98 -10.03 7.36
N CYS A 104 1.86 -9.27 6.28
CA CYS A 104 0.69 -9.28 5.39
C CYS A 104 0.48 -10.65 4.72
N SER A 105 1.55 -11.43 4.53
CA SER A 105 1.49 -12.81 4.02
C SER A 105 0.60 -13.71 4.88
N SER A 106 0.65 -13.61 6.21
CA SER A 106 -0.19 -14.39 7.12
C SER A 106 -1.67 -14.10 6.93
N ALA A 107 -2.04 -12.83 6.74
CA ALA A 107 -3.43 -12.44 6.49
C ALA A 107 -3.96 -13.00 5.15
N TRP A 108 -3.11 -13.05 4.12
CA TRP A 108 -3.47 -13.67 2.84
C TRP A 108 -3.67 -15.19 2.95
N LEU A 109 -2.88 -15.86 3.78
CA LEU A 109 -2.98 -17.30 3.98
C LEU A 109 -4.34 -17.70 4.58
N VAL A 110 -4.91 -16.88 5.47
CA VAL A 110 -6.25 -17.12 6.04
C VAL A 110 -7.31 -17.38 4.97
N PHE A 111 -7.24 -16.69 3.83
CA PHE A 111 -8.20 -16.82 2.73
C PHE A 111 -7.85 -17.90 1.70
N ARG A 112 -6.65 -18.49 1.77
CA ARG A 112 -6.13 -19.40 0.74
C ARG A 112 -5.80 -20.81 1.24
N THR A 113 -5.79 -21.02 2.56
CA THR A 113 -5.48 -22.31 3.18
C THR A 113 -6.68 -22.85 3.95
N SER A 114 -6.61 -24.12 4.35
CA SER A 114 -7.66 -24.80 5.12
C SER A 114 -7.05 -25.73 6.18
N GLY A 115 -7.80 -26.04 7.23
CA GLY A 115 -7.35 -26.94 8.30
C GLY A 115 -6.28 -26.29 9.18
N GLU A 116 -5.32 -27.09 9.65
CA GLU A 116 -4.28 -26.65 10.60
C GLU A 116 -3.47 -25.44 10.09
N GLU A 117 -3.22 -25.37 8.78
CA GLU A 117 -2.50 -24.23 8.18
C GLU A 117 -3.31 -22.93 8.25
N GLN A 118 -4.64 -23.02 8.10
CA GLN A 118 -5.53 -21.87 8.24
C GLN A 118 -5.65 -21.43 9.69
N GLU A 119 -5.78 -22.36 10.63
CA GLU A 119 -5.81 -22.05 12.07
C GLU A 119 -4.54 -21.33 12.51
N LYS A 120 -3.38 -21.79 12.03
CA LYS A 120 -2.10 -21.11 12.25
C LYS A 120 -2.08 -19.71 11.65
N ALA A 121 -2.53 -19.55 10.40
CA ALA A 121 -2.60 -18.24 9.74
C ALA A 121 -3.53 -17.26 10.48
N VAL A 122 -4.66 -17.74 11.01
CA VAL A 122 -5.58 -16.94 11.83
C VAL A 122 -4.90 -16.50 13.12
N LYS A 123 -4.23 -17.42 13.83
CA LYS A 123 -3.51 -17.10 15.05
C LYS A 123 -2.42 -16.04 14.82
N ASP A 124 -1.60 -16.23 13.79
CA ASP A 124 -0.53 -15.30 13.42
C ASP A 124 -1.10 -13.92 13.05
N SER A 125 -2.23 -13.89 12.34
CA SER A 125 -2.93 -12.64 11.98
C SER A 125 -3.50 -11.92 13.19
N LEU A 126 -4.09 -12.64 14.15
CA LEU A 126 -4.58 -12.06 15.40
C LEU A 126 -3.45 -11.49 16.25
N GLU A 127 -2.31 -12.17 16.32
CA GLU A 127 -1.12 -11.68 17.04
C GLU A 127 -0.54 -10.41 16.39
N MET A 128 -0.49 -10.36 15.05
CA MET A 128 -0.13 -9.14 14.32
C MET A 128 -1.09 -7.99 14.65
N LEU A 129 -2.40 -8.22 14.60
CA LEU A 129 -3.41 -7.19 14.89
C LEU A 129 -3.30 -6.68 16.34
N LYS A 130 -3.11 -7.58 17.30
CA LYS A 130 -2.88 -7.23 18.70
C LYS A 130 -1.64 -6.34 18.87
N THR A 131 -0.54 -6.71 18.20
CA THR A 131 0.70 -5.92 18.21
C THR A 131 0.46 -4.50 17.69
N ILE A 132 -0.30 -4.35 16.60
CA ILE A 132 -0.65 -3.05 16.02
C ILE A 132 -1.52 -2.24 16.99
N GLU A 133 -2.54 -2.86 17.57
CA GLU A 133 -3.43 -2.20 18.52
C GLU A 133 -2.67 -1.66 19.75
N GLU A 134 -1.86 -2.51 20.39
CA GLU A 134 -1.17 -2.17 21.63
C GLU A 134 -0.02 -1.17 21.43
N HIS A 135 0.69 -1.25 20.30
CA HIS A 135 1.96 -0.52 20.12
C HIS A 135 1.93 0.55 19.03
N ALA A 136 1.07 0.42 18.01
CA ALA A 136 0.96 1.41 16.93
C ALA A 136 -0.16 2.43 17.21
N LEU A 137 -1.29 1.98 17.76
CA LEU A 137 -2.48 2.83 17.97
C LEU A 137 -2.59 3.34 19.42
N GLY A 138 -2.12 2.56 20.40
CA GLY A 138 -2.24 2.87 21.84
C GLY A 138 -1.46 4.09 22.35
N ARG A 139 -0.61 4.73 21.53
CA ARG A 139 0.10 5.97 21.88
C ARG A 139 -0.31 7.05 20.88
N ARG A 140 -1.13 8.02 21.33
CA ARG A 140 -1.49 9.28 20.63
C ARG A 140 -1.00 9.33 19.19
N ASN A 141 -1.84 8.82 18.28
CA ASN A 141 -1.85 9.05 16.84
C ASN A 141 -0.48 9.22 16.17
N ILE A 142 0.26 8.11 15.99
CA ILE A 142 1.39 8.04 15.04
C ILE A 142 0.94 8.37 13.61
N LEU A 143 -0.37 8.26 13.33
CA LEU A 143 -1.03 8.60 12.07
C LEU A 143 -1.50 10.07 12.00
N GLY A 144 -1.14 10.92 12.97
CA GLY A 144 -1.74 12.23 13.13
C GLY A 144 -3.25 12.13 13.38
N GLU A 145 -3.95 13.25 13.56
CA GLU A 145 -5.41 13.23 13.45
C GLU A 145 -5.79 12.72 12.05
N ILE A 146 -6.03 11.42 11.88
CA ILE A 146 -6.99 10.95 10.90
C ILE A 146 -8.30 11.56 11.39
N ARG A 147 -8.61 12.77 10.91
CA ARG A 147 -9.94 13.35 11.03
C ARG A 147 -10.88 12.38 10.32
N LEU A 148 -11.46 11.46 11.08
CA LEU A 148 -12.67 10.72 10.76
C LEU A 148 -13.85 11.71 10.76
N ALA A 149 -13.73 12.80 10.00
CA ALA A 149 -14.74 13.83 9.86
C ALA A 149 -15.65 13.50 8.67
N TRP A 150 -16.20 12.29 8.61
CA TRP A 150 -17.23 11.91 7.64
C TRP A 150 -18.23 10.86 8.19
N TRP A 151 -18.43 10.84 9.51
CA TRP A 151 -19.53 10.09 10.16
C TRP A 151 -20.25 10.92 11.24
N THR A 152 -20.48 12.19 10.95
CA THR A 152 -21.58 13.02 11.51
C THR A 152 -22.02 14.01 10.45
#